data_AF-A0A7J7R865-F1
#
_entry.id   AF-A0A7J7R865-F1
#
_cell.length_a   1.000
_cell.length_b   1.000
_cell.length_c   1.000
_cell.angle_alpha   90.00
_cell.angle_beta   90.00
_cell.angle_gamma   90.00
#
_symmetry.space_group_name_H-M   'P 1'
#
loop_
_entity.id
_entity.type
_entity.pdbx_description
1 polymer ?
#
loop_
_entity_poly.entity_id
_entity_poly.type
_entity_poly.pdbx_seq_one_letter_code
_entity_poly.pdbx_strand_id
1 'polypeptide(L)'
;MQPSFLIKMLQSNASINISHPAPGDWFVAAHLPPSSQKIEVKPDMLVVRVVEVSILEPNTPLPQTLLSQPSYLKIFVPEYTQELLLELQGCVSNRSLGCPVHLTVGSATLPSNFQKVLTCTGPTQTCRLLLPSPPWDRWLQVTAKSLAGPHVWVAFSTVASLTACRPWIINFQHLLQNSPNQSRNTSNGLLPPSPGYQDLGRSGAVGGGPFCLLSYQVMREDMDVVSVHFRPLDRVSVLVRSDVPSVMRLHLNTGMDSGGSLTISLWANKSVISNNTLVKICVNAASPFLSFNTSLNCTTAFFQGYPLSLSTVSRKANLIIPYPETDSWYLSLQLVCLQSPEECEKSPVLVETTLSLVPCLNDCGPYGQCLLLRRHGYLYAGCSCKAGWRGWSCTDNSTAQSVAQQRMAALLLTLSNLMFLAPITLSVYRSLLVEASVYAYTMFFSTFYHACDQPGEAVLCILNYDTLQYCDFLGSGVSIWVTILCMARLKAALKYVLLLLGTLVFAMSLQLDRRGAWNMMGPCLFAFVVMVTMWVYRCGHRRHCYPTSWQRWVFFLLPGISMATVAISIYASMMTSGNYYYTHSIWHMLLAGSTAFLLPPRDKHTEPWACSQKLTCHYQICKNHQEELYTVT
;
A
#
# COMPACT_ATOMS: atom_id res chain seq x y z
N MET A 1 -22.47 34.69 -10.69
CA MET A 1 -21.06 34.85 -10.29
C MET A 1 -20.66 33.64 -9.46
N GLN A 2 -19.85 32.73 -10.02
CA GLN A 2 -19.28 31.62 -9.26
C GLN A 2 -18.13 32.16 -8.39
N PRO A 3 -18.03 31.77 -7.11
CA PRO A 3 -16.95 32.23 -6.26
C PRO A 3 -15.60 31.70 -6.76
N SER A 4 -14.59 32.57 -6.70
CA SER A 4 -13.20 32.32 -7.10
C SER A 4 -12.60 31.09 -6.41
N PHE A 5 -11.79 30.34 -7.18
CA PHE A 5 -11.05 29.12 -6.82
C PHE A 5 -10.37 29.15 -5.44
N LEU A 6 -9.97 30.32 -4.95
CA LEU A 6 -9.33 30.50 -3.63
C LEU A 6 -10.26 30.22 -2.43
N ILE A 7 -11.57 30.46 -2.56
CA ILE A 7 -12.54 30.27 -1.46
C ILE A 7 -12.89 28.79 -1.27
N LYS A 8 -12.87 27.99 -2.35
CA LYS A 8 -13.05 26.53 -2.26
C LYS A 8 -11.89 25.82 -1.56
N MET A 9 -10.65 26.33 -1.69
CA MET A 9 -9.49 25.75 -1.01
C MET A 9 -9.53 25.92 0.52
N LEU A 10 -10.22 26.94 1.04
CA LEU A 10 -10.34 27.17 2.49
C LEU A 10 -11.49 26.38 3.15
N GLN A 11 -12.37 25.75 2.37
CA GLN A 11 -13.59 25.10 2.87
C GLN A 11 -13.49 23.56 3.02
N SER A 12 -12.38 22.92 2.65
CA SER A 12 -12.24 21.45 2.69
C SER A 12 -11.17 20.94 3.68
N ASN A 13 -10.83 21.71 4.71
CA ASN A 13 -9.99 21.22 5.79
C ASN A 13 -10.81 20.28 6.70
N ALA A 14 -10.69 18.97 6.48
CA ALA A 14 -11.19 17.97 7.42
C ALA A 14 -10.21 17.89 8.60
N SER A 15 -10.55 18.53 9.72
CA SER A 15 -9.78 18.43 10.96
C SER A 15 -10.27 17.26 11.81
N ILE A 16 -9.39 16.30 12.11
CA ILE A 16 -9.66 15.22 13.06
C ILE A 16 -8.93 15.57 14.35
N ASN A 17 -9.69 15.81 15.43
CA ASN A 17 -9.13 16.05 16.75
C ASN A 17 -8.90 14.72 17.47
N ILE A 18 -7.64 14.39 17.74
CA ILE A 18 -7.24 13.19 18.49
C ILE A 18 -6.59 13.65 19.79
N SER A 19 -7.29 13.46 20.90
CA SER A 19 -6.76 13.73 22.24
C SER A 19 -6.17 12.45 22.82
N HIS A 20 -4.94 12.53 23.34
CA HIS A 20 -4.22 11.40 23.96
C HIS A 20 -3.97 10.21 23.03
N PRO A 21 -3.31 10.43 21.88
CA PRO A 21 -2.96 9.31 21.00
C PRO A 21 -2.18 8.23 21.76
N ALA A 22 -2.55 6.98 21.50
CA ALA A 22 -1.72 5.82 21.83
C ALA A 22 -0.27 6.02 21.31
N PRO A 23 0.76 5.56 22.06
CA PRO A 23 2.13 5.61 21.58
C PRO A 23 2.32 4.69 20.37
N GLY A 24 3.06 5.16 19.37
CA GLY A 24 3.34 4.43 18.13
C GLY A 24 3.26 5.32 16.89
N ASP A 25 3.40 4.71 15.73
CA ASP A 25 3.24 5.40 14.44
C ASP A 25 1.75 5.60 14.11
N TRP A 26 1.40 6.81 13.67
CA TRP A 26 0.03 7.17 13.29
C TRP A 26 -0.06 7.35 11.78
N PHE A 27 -0.98 6.62 11.15
CA PHE A 27 -1.22 6.69 9.71
C PHE A 27 -2.62 7.22 9.44
N VAL A 28 -2.73 8.17 8.51
CA VAL A 28 -4.02 8.64 8.00
C VAL A 28 -4.25 7.99 6.65
N ALA A 29 -5.24 7.10 6.57
CA ALA A 29 -5.68 6.49 5.34
C ALA A 29 -6.98 7.15 4.88
N ALA A 30 -7.03 7.57 3.61
CA ALA A 30 -8.26 8.05 2.98
C ALA A 30 -8.80 6.94 2.06
N HIS A 31 -10.01 6.46 2.33
CA HIS A 31 -10.70 5.58 1.40
C HIS A 31 -11.19 6.42 0.21
N LEU A 32 -10.54 6.26 -0.93
CA LEU A 32 -10.89 6.99 -2.14
C LEU A 32 -11.96 6.21 -2.91
N PRO A 33 -13.05 6.85 -3.36
CA PRO A 33 -13.98 6.19 -4.26
C PRO A 33 -13.26 5.79 -5.56
N PRO A 34 -13.73 4.74 -6.25
CA PRO A 34 -13.09 4.22 -7.46
C PRO A 34 -13.08 5.20 -8.65
N SER A 35 -13.84 6.30 -8.60
CA SER A 35 -13.86 7.32 -9.65
C SER A 35 -12.72 8.34 -9.47
N SER A 36 -11.86 8.41 -10.48
CA SER A 36 -10.70 9.32 -10.59
C SER A 36 -11.07 10.79 -10.83
N GLN A 37 -12.18 11.28 -10.30
CA GLN A 37 -12.42 12.73 -10.31
C GLN A 37 -11.42 13.36 -9.34
N LYS A 38 -10.53 14.22 -9.89
CA LYS A 38 -9.43 14.92 -9.20
C LYS A 38 -9.70 15.12 -7.71
N ILE A 39 -9.02 14.30 -6.91
CA ILE A 39 -9.12 14.35 -5.46
C ILE A 39 -8.04 15.32 -4.98
N GLU A 40 -8.46 16.54 -4.67
CA GLU A 40 -7.62 17.57 -4.04
C GLU A 40 -8.09 17.73 -2.58
N VAL A 41 -7.70 16.81 -1.71
CA VAL A 41 -7.89 16.94 -0.26
C VAL A 41 -6.51 16.99 0.39
N LYS A 42 -6.24 18.09 1.09
CA LYS A 42 -5.04 18.24 1.91
C LYS A 42 -5.43 18.04 3.38
N PRO A 43 -5.16 16.87 3.97
CA PRO A 43 -5.43 16.66 5.38
C PRO A 43 -4.39 17.38 6.23
N ASP A 44 -4.84 18.12 7.25
CA ASP A 44 -4.00 18.69 8.29
C ASP A 44 -4.30 17.97 9.62
N MET A 45 -3.26 17.48 10.30
CA MET A 45 -3.39 16.78 11.59
C MET A 45 -2.85 17.66 12.72
N LEU A 46 -3.66 17.87 13.76
CA LEU A 46 -3.26 18.53 14.99
C LEU A 46 -3.24 17.49 16.11
N VAL A 47 -2.08 17.36 16.77
CA VAL A 47 -1.89 16.42 17.88
C VAL A 47 -1.69 17.21 19.17
N VAL A 48 -2.55 16.96 20.17
CA VAL A 48 -2.46 17.58 21.49
C VAL A 48 -2.02 16.54 22.51
N ARG A 49 -0.90 16.82 23.21
CA ARG A 49 -0.35 15.98 24.27
C ARG A 49 -0.69 16.56 25.64
N VAL A 50 -1.07 15.70 26.57
CA VAL A 50 -1.16 16.07 27.99
C VAL A 50 0.19 15.93 28.68
N VAL A 51 0.53 16.96 29.46
CA VAL A 51 1.83 17.12 30.12
C VAL A 51 1.83 16.50 31.52
N GLU A 52 0.70 16.57 32.24
CA GLU A 52 0.55 16.02 33.59
C GLU A 52 0.00 14.59 33.56
N VAL A 53 0.90 13.60 33.63
CA VAL A 53 0.54 12.17 33.73
C VAL A 53 1.30 11.57 34.91
N SER A 54 0.56 11.08 35.91
CA SER A 54 1.14 10.46 37.11
C SER A 54 1.51 8.99 36.86
N ILE A 55 2.59 8.51 37.48
CA ILE A 55 3.05 7.12 37.35
C ILE A 55 2.52 6.29 38.52
N LEU A 56 1.85 5.18 38.21
CA LEU A 56 1.45 4.18 39.20
C LEU A 56 2.60 3.20 39.41
N GLU A 57 3.21 3.25 40.58
CA GLU A 57 4.18 2.26 41.01
C GLU A 57 3.46 0.98 41.51
N PRO A 58 3.93 -0.22 41.15
CA PRO A 58 3.30 -1.46 41.59
C PRO A 58 3.20 -1.55 43.12
N ASN A 59 2.03 -1.99 43.60
CA ASN A 59 1.70 -2.18 45.02
C ASN A 59 1.84 -0.93 45.91
N THR A 60 1.94 0.26 45.32
CA THR A 60 2.06 1.52 46.05
C THR A 60 0.80 2.35 45.85
N PRO A 61 0.06 2.71 46.92
CA PRO A 61 -1.14 3.52 46.80
C PRO A 61 -0.80 4.96 46.41
N LEU A 62 -1.37 5.41 45.29
CA LEU A 62 -1.24 6.78 44.82
C LEU A 62 -2.53 7.56 45.09
N PRO A 63 -2.52 8.58 45.97
CA PRO A 63 -3.69 9.41 46.23
C PRO A 63 -4.02 10.28 45.02
N GLN A 64 -5.31 10.40 44.71
CA GLN A 64 -5.86 11.18 43.60
C GLN A 64 -7.07 11.96 44.09
N THR A 65 -7.24 13.18 43.58
CA THR A 65 -8.43 14.01 43.86
C THR A 65 -9.01 14.50 42.54
N LEU A 66 -10.23 14.07 42.23
CA LEU A 66 -10.96 14.48 41.04
C LEU A 66 -11.96 15.58 41.38
N LEU A 67 -12.02 16.61 40.53
CA LEU A 67 -13.00 17.69 40.58
C LEU A 67 -13.84 17.66 39.31
N SER A 68 -13.43 18.44 38.31
CA SER A 68 -14.07 18.58 36.99
C SER A 68 -13.20 18.04 35.85
N GLN A 69 -11.88 17.99 36.04
CA GLN A 69 -10.95 17.44 35.05
C GLN A 69 -10.64 15.95 35.33
N PRO A 70 -10.46 15.13 34.28
CA PRO A 70 -9.95 13.77 34.43
C PRO A 70 -8.53 13.76 35.00
N SER A 71 -8.23 12.75 35.80
CA SER A 71 -6.84 12.42 36.14
C SER A 71 -6.28 11.40 35.15
N TYR A 72 -5.05 11.63 34.72
CA TYR A 72 -4.31 10.77 33.80
C TYR A 72 -3.17 10.08 34.51
N LEU A 73 -3.21 8.76 34.48
CA LEU A 73 -2.28 7.86 35.15
C LEU A 73 -1.67 6.91 34.11
N LYS A 74 -0.49 6.37 34.38
CA LYS A 74 0.10 5.31 33.57
C LYS A 74 0.79 4.27 34.43
N ILE A 75 0.74 3.02 34.00
CA ILE A 75 1.47 1.90 34.61
C ILE A 75 2.27 1.18 33.54
N PHE A 76 3.50 0.81 33.86
CA PHE A 76 4.32 -0.05 33.01
C PHE A 76 4.04 -1.52 33.32
N VAL A 77 3.79 -2.32 32.29
CA VAL A 77 3.58 -3.77 32.41
C VAL A 77 4.86 -4.47 31.95
N PRO A 78 5.64 -5.07 32.88
CA PRO A 78 6.85 -5.79 32.51
C PRO A 78 6.52 -7.10 31.78
N GLU A 79 7.50 -7.63 31.05
CA GLU A 79 7.40 -8.96 30.45
C GLU A 79 7.11 -10.03 31.52
N TYR A 80 6.43 -11.09 31.10
CA TYR A 80 6.01 -12.17 31.99
C TYR A 80 5.05 -11.72 33.10
N THR A 81 4.21 -10.72 32.85
CA THR A 81 3.07 -10.41 33.73
C THR A 81 1.89 -11.33 33.39
N GLN A 82 1.37 -12.08 34.38
CA GLN A 82 0.19 -12.92 34.21
C GLN A 82 -1.09 -12.09 34.25
N GLU A 83 -1.22 -11.24 35.25
CA GLU A 83 -2.43 -10.48 35.57
C GLU A 83 -2.06 -9.11 36.13
N LEU A 84 -2.87 -8.10 35.79
CA LEU A 84 -2.83 -6.77 36.38
C LEU A 84 -4.16 -6.52 37.10
N LEU A 85 -4.10 -6.27 38.41
CA LEU A 85 -5.23 -5.89 39.23
C LEU A 85 -5.14 -4.40 39.56
N LEU A 86 -6.15 -3.64 39.16
CA LEU A 86 -6.32 -2.23 39.54
C LEU A 86 -7.43 -2.11 40.57
N GLU A 87 -7.14 -1.50 41.72
CA GLU A 87 -8.08 -1.31 42.82
C GLU A 87 -8.13 0.17 43.25
N LEU A 88 -9.35 0.67 43.50
CA LEU A 88 -9.55 1.98 44.13
C LEU A 88 -9.85 1.78 45.63
N GLN A 89 -8.99 2.33 46.47
CA GLN A 89 -9.07 2.24 47.93
C GLN A 89 -9.40 3.58 48.57
N GLY A 90 -10.05 3.55 49.74
CA GLY A 90 -10.28 4.75 50.57
C GLY A 90 -11.04 5.87 49.87
N CYS A 91 -12.05 5.53 49.07
CA CYS A 91 -12.78 6.51 48.27
C CYS A 91 -13.76 7.32 49.12
N VAL A 92 -13.65 8.65 49.08
CA VAL A 92 -14.47 9.60 49.84
C VAL A 92 -15.04 10.65 48.89
N SER A 93 -16.35 10.93 49.02
CA SER A 93 -17.01 12.01 48.28
C SER A 93 -17.83 12.89 49.23
N ASN A 94 -17.96 14.18 48.92
CA ASN A 94 -18.63 15.16 49.79
C ASN A 94 -20.17 14.96 49.91
N ARG A 95 -20.81 14.24 48.98
CA ARG A 95 -22.28 14.09 48.92
C ARG A 95 -22.80 12.65 48.85
N SER A 96 -21.94 11.65 48.66
CA SER A 96 -22.35 10.24 48.51
C SER A 96 -21.46 9.29 49.31
N LEU A 97 -22.07 8.22 49.85
CA LEU A 97 -21.38 7.13 50.56
C LEU A 97 -20.68 6.15 49.61
N GLY A 98 -20.78 6.35 48.28
CA GLY A 98 -20.17 5.51 47.25
C GLY A 98 -18.96 6.17 46.58
N CYS A 99 -18.29 5.42 45.70
CA CYS A 99 -17.17 5.90 44.91
C CYS A 99 -17.57 6.17 43.45
N PRO A 100 -18.15 7.34 43.11
CA PRO A 100 -18.65 7.64 41.76
C PRO A 100 -17.49 7.97 40.81
N VAL A 101 -16.70 6.96 40.45
CA VAL A 101 -15.53 7.07 39.57
C VAL A 101 -15.69 6.15 38.37
N HIS A 102 -15.41 6.68 37.20
CA HIS A 102 -15.33 5.96 35.95
C HIS A 102 -13.87 5.79 35.57
N LEU A 103 -13.36 4.56 35.65
CA LEU A 103 -12.00 4.21 35.29
C LEU A 103 -11.97 3.66 33.87
N THR A 104 -11.09 4.19 33.03
CA THR A 104 -10.85 3.71 31.67
C THR A 104 -9.39 3.34 31.54
N VAL A 105 -9.11 2.07 31.26
CA VAL A 105 -7.75 1.53 31.06
C VAL A 105 -7.56 1.19 29.59
N GLY A 106 -6.41 1.56 29.04
CA GLY A 106 -6.14 1.49 27.60
C GLY A 106 -6.27 2.86 26.92
N SER A 107 -6.09 2.90 25.60
CA SER A 107 -6.10 4.16 24.86
C SER A 107 -7.52 4.54 24.43
N ALA A 108 -7.96 5.74 24.82
CA ALA A 108 -9.24 6.32 24.40
C ALA A 108 -9.34 6.55 22.88
N THR A 109 -8.19 6.60 22.17
CA THR A 109 -8.11 6.86 20.74
C THR A 109 -8.17 5.61 19.87
N LEU A 110 -8.07 4.43 20.48
CA LEU A 110 -8.22 3.14 19.80
C LEU A 110 -9.67 2.65 19.90
N PRO A 111 -10.13 1.75 18.99
CA PRO A 111 -11.47 1.18 19.06
C PRO A 111 -11.82 0.62 20.44
N SER A 112 -13.11 0.53 20.78
CA SER A 112 -13.60 0.12 22.10
C SER A 112 -13.02 -1.21 22.61
N ASN A 113 -12.60 -2.10 21.71
CA ASN A 113 -11.96 -3.38 22.05
C ASN A 113 -10.63 -3.21 22.82
N PHE A 114 -9.95 -2.07 22.63
CA PHE A 114 -8.66 -1.73 23.25
C PHE A 114 -8.82 -0.93 24.56
N GLN A 115 -10.04 -0.85 25.08
CA GLN A 115 -10.36 -0.13 26.30
C GLN A 115 -11.11 -1.04 27.27
N LYS A 116 -10.77 -0.96 28.55
CA LYS A 116 -11.51 -1.61 29.64
C LYS A 116 -12.04 -0.54 30.56
N VAL A 117 -13.34 -0.58 30.77
CA VAL A 117 -14.07 0.43 31.54
C VAL A 117 -14.63 -0.21 32.79
N LEU A 118 -14.37 0.42 33.93
CA LEU A 118 -14.95 0.06 35.22
C LEU A 118 -15.70 1.27 35.77
N THR A 119 -17.00 1.09 36.01
CA THR A 119 -17.86 2.11 36.63
C THR A 119 -18.07 1.73 38.08
N CYS A 120 -17.57 2.56 38.98
CA CYS A 120 -17.76 2.39 40.41
C CYS A 120 -18.83 3.37 40.88
N THR A 121 -19.81 2.86 41.63
CA THR A 121 -20.95 3.63 42.17
C THR A 121 -21.41 3.14 43.55
N GLY A 122 -21.11 1.89 43.92
CA GLY A 122 -21.58 1.26 45.16
C GLY A 122 -20.75 1.63 46.40
N PRO A 123 -21.37 1.68 47.60
CA PRO A 123 -20.71 1.93 48.89
C PRO A 123 -20.03 0.70 49.50
N THR A 124 -20.42 -0.52 49.11
CA THR A 124 -19.95 -1.80 49.71
C THR A 124 -19.15 -2.68 48.74
N GLN A 125 -19.02 -2.28 47.48
CA GLN A 125 -18.38 -3.09 46.44
C GLN A 125 -16.94 -2.60 46.24
N THR A 126 -15.97 -3.50 46.44
CA THR A 126 -14.56 -3.20 46.14
C THR A 126 -14.41 -2.88 44.65
N CYS A 127 -14.05 -1.65 44.34
CA CYS A 127 -13.86 -1.16 42.98
C CYS A 127 -12.56 -1.73 42.41
N ARG A 128 -12.64 -2.91 41.78
CA ARG A 128 -11.49 -3.64 41.26
C ARG A 128 -11.67 -4.05 39.80
N LEU A 129 -10.62 -3.91 39.00
CA LEU A 129 -10.53 -4.35 37.61
C LEU A 129 -9.38 -5.34 37.46
N LEU A 130 -9.70 -6.58 37.10
CA LEU A 130 -8.70 -7.61 36.79
C LEU A 130 -8.50 -7.69 35.28
N LEU A 131 -7.25 -7.59 34.85
CA LEU A 131 -6.84 -7.68 33.45
C LEU A 131 -5.95 -8.93 33.26
N PRO A 132 -6.52 -10.05 32.76
CA PRO A 132 -5.75 -11.26 32.49
C PRO A 132 -4.91 -11.09 31.23
N SER A 133 -3.65 -11.55 31.28
CA SER A 133 -2.67 -11.45 30.18
C SER A 133 -2.59 -10.03 29.60
N PRO A 134 -2.13 -9.04 30.39
CA PRO A 134 -1.92 -7.68 29.90
C PRO A 134 -0.77 -7.62 28.88
N PRO A 135 -0.73 -6.61 28.00
CA PRO A 135 0.33 -6.43 27.01
C PRO A 135 1.68 -6.24 27.69
N TRP A 136 2.69 -6.99 27.24
CA TRP A 136 4.02 -6.99 27.84
C TRP A 136 4.90 -5.89 27.28
N ASP A 137 5.84 -5.39 28.10
CA ASP A 137 6.82 -4.35 27.76
C ASP A 137 6.17 -3.04 27.26
N ARG A 138 5.01 -2.68 27.84
CA ARG A 138 4.23 -1.52 27.41
C ARG A 138 3.68 -0.71 28.57
N TRP A 139 3.54 0.58 28.32
CA TRP A 139 2.81 1.50 29.21
C TRP A 139 1.32 1.45 28.93
N LEU A 140 0.53 1.12 29.94
CA LEU A 140 -0.92 1.22 29.92
C LEU A 140 -1.36 2.57 30.48
N GLN A 141 -2.21 3.26 29.73
CA GLN A 141 -2.87 4.48 30.19
C GLN A 141 -4.07 4.12 31.06
N VAL A 142 -4.26 4.88 32.13
CA VAL A 142 -5.38 4.76 33.07
C VAL A 142 -5.98 6.16 33.25
N THR A 143 -7.24 6.33 32.89
CA THR A 143 -7.95 7.60 33.01
C THR A 143 -9.05 7.46 34.05
N ALA A 144 -9.06 8.34 35.05
CA ALA A 144 -10.10 8.39 36.06
C ALA A 144 -10.96 9.64 35.88
N LYS A 145 -12.27 9.45 35.76
CA LYS A 145 -13.27 10.52 35.61
C LYS A 145 -14.27 10.49 36.76
N SER A 146 -14.60 11.65 37.30
CA SER A 146 -15.66 11.78 38.30
C SER A 146 -17.02 11.62 37.63
N LEU A 147 -17.88 10.78 38.20
CA LEU A 147 -19.31 10.69 37.87
C LEU A 147 -20.15 11.54 38.81
N ALA A 148 -19.55 12.08 39.87
CA ALA A 148 -20.22 13.07 40.71
C ALA A 148 -20.31 14.38 39.93
N GLY A 149 -21.51 14.99 39.90
CA GLY A 149 -21.81 16.17 39.09
C GLY A 149 -20.85 17.35 39.30
N PRO A 150 -21.00 18.43 38.50
CA PRO A 150 -20.07 19.56 38.53
C PRO A 150 -19.96 20.14 39.96
N HIS A 151 -18.73 20.38 40.41
CA HIS A 151 -18.33 20.90 41.74
C HIS A 151 -18.36 19.89 42.91
N VAL A 152 -18.46 18.59 42.65
CA VAL A 152 -18.25 17.56 43.68
C VAL A 152 -16.85 16.98 43.55
N TRP A 153 -16.04 17.07 44.60
CA TRP A 153 -14.74 16.42 44.64
C TRP A 153 -14.87 14.97 45.11
N VAL A 154 -14.02 14.11 44.54
CA VAL A 154 -13.88 12.70 44.90
C VAL A 154 -12.41 12.41 45.13
N ALA A 155 -12.05 11.99 46.35
CA ALA A 155 -10.69 11.59 46.68
C ALA A 155 -10.61 10.07 46.84
N PHE A 156 -9.57 9.44 46.31
CA PHE A 156 -9.33 8.01 46.40
C PHE A 156 -7.83 7.71 46.24
N SER A 157 -7.42 6.50 46.62
CA SER A 157 -6.08 5.98 46.31
C SER A 157 -6.18 4.90 45.25
N THR A 158 -5.39 5.01 44.19
CA THR A 158 -5.29 3.97 43.16
C THR A 158 -4.13 3.05 43.48
N VAL A 159 -4.38 1.75 43.53
CA VAL A 159 -3.36 0.71 43.71
C VAL A 159 -3.36 -0.20 42.50
N ALA A 160 -2.17 -0.50 41.98
CA ALA A 160 -2.00 -1.44 40.90
C ALA A 160 -1.10 -2.59 41.34
N SER A 161 -1.62 -3.82 41.31
CA SER A 161 -0.89 -5.03 41.67
C SER A 161 -0.64 -5.88 40.43
N LEU A 162 0.60 -6.33 40.26
CA LEU A 162 1.04 -7.16 39.15
C LEU A 162 1.35 -8.57 39.66
N THR A 163 0.77 -9.57 39.03
CA THR A 163 1.11 -10.98 39.29
C THR A 163 2.20 -11.40 38.29
N ALA A 164 3.42 -11.62 38.80
CA ALA A 164 4.53 -12.07 37.96
C ALA A 164 4.39 -13.57 37.63
N CYS A 165 4.67 -13.91 36.39
CA CYS A 165 4.74 -15.26 35.87
C CYS A 165 6.22 -15.63 35.70
N ARG A 166 6.70 -16.66 36.40
CA ARG A 166 8.07 -17.17 36.21
C ARG A 166 8.18 -18.02 34.93
N PRO A 167 8.90 -17.58 33.89
CA PRO A 167 9.07 -18.38 32.68
C PRO A 167 10.09 -19.49 32.90
N TRP A 168 9.82 -20.67 32.34
CA TRP A 168 10.87 -21.65 32.06
C TRP A 168 11.43 -21.35 30.68
N ILE A 169 12.60 -20.70 30.64
CA ILE A 169 13.33 -20.45 29.40
C ILE A 169 14.06 -21.73 28.99
N ILE A 170 13.73 -22.25 27.81
CA ILE A 170 14.39 -23.45 27.28
C ILE A 170 15.71 -23.00 26.64
N ASN A 171 16.79 -22.96 27.44
CA ASN A 171 18.16 -22.62 27.02
C ASN A 171 19.01 -23.87 26.76
N PHE A 172 19.76 -23.86 25.65
CA PHE A 172 20.31 -25.07 25.04
C PHE A 172 21.59 -25.67 25.62
N GLN A 173 22.18 -25.12 26.69
CA GLN A 173 23.47 -25.62 27.16
C GLN A 173 23.41 -26.94 27.96
N HIS A 174 22.24 -27.45 28.35
CA HIS A 174 22.15 -28.59 29.29
C HIS A 174 21.57 -29.91 28.76
N LEU A 175 21.12 -30.00 27.50
CA LEU A 175 20.55 -31.24 26.94
C LEU A 175 21.53 -32.09 26.12
N LEU A 176 22.78 -31.64 25.94
CA LEU A 176 23.84 -32.38 25.21
C LEU A 176 24.72 -33.27 26.11
N GLN A 177 24.42 -33.42 27.41
CA GLN A 177 25.27 -34.15 28.36
C GLN A 177 24.88 -35.62 28.60
N ASN A 178 24.03 -36.21 27.75
CA ASN A 178 23.76 -37.65 27.74
C ASN A 178 24.26 -38.28 26.45
N SER A 179 25.57 -38.28 26.26
CA SER A 179 26.26 -39.24 25.38
C SER A 179 27.25 -40.02 26.25
N PRO A 180 27.15 -41.36 26.37
CA PRO A 180 28.10 -42.14 27.14
C PRO A 180 29.33 -42.37 26.26
N ASN A 181 30.29 -41.45 26.29
CA ASN A 181 31.65 -41.78 25.86
C ASN A 181 32.66 -41.16 26.83
N GLN A 182 33.25 -42.06 27.60
CA GLN A 182 34.40 -41.83 28.45
C GLN A 182 35.57 -41.24 27.64
N SER A 183 36.13 -40.14 28.12
CA SER A 183 37.56 -40.09 28.44
C SER A 183 37.81 -39.00 29.47
N ARG A 184 38.41 -39.42 30.59
CA ARG A 184 38.90 -38.54 31.66
C ARG A 184 40.19 -37.86 31.19
N ASN A 185 40.33 -36.57 31.48
CA ASN A 185 41.51 -36.02 32.18
C ASN A 185 41.30 -34.55 32.62
N THR A 186 41.12 -34.41 33.93
CA THR A 186 41.58 -33.37 34.87
C THR A 186 42.00 -31.97 34.36
N SER A 187 41.33 -30.93 34.85
CA SER A 187 41.88 -30.05 35.91
C SER A 187 40.79 -29.21 36.58
N ASN A 188 40.92 -29.06 37.90
CA ASN A 188 39.93 -28.48 38.81
C ASN A 188 39.82 -26.95 38.68
N GLY A 189 38.58 -26.48 38.64
CA GLY A 189 38.20 -25.08 38.87
C GLY A 189 36.70 -25.00 39.16
N LEU A 190 36.30 -25.33 40.39
CA LEU A 190 34.93 -25.18 40.89
C LEU A 190 34.56 -23.69 40.94
N LEU A 191 33.71 -23.25 40.02
CA LEU A 191 32.95 -22.01 40.12
C LEU A 191 31.48 -22.32 39.76
N PRO A 192 30.50 -22.10 40.66
CA PRO A 192 29.08 -22.25 40.31
C PRO A 192 28.66 -21.11 39.36
N PRO A 193 27.91 -21.37 38.27
CA PRO A 193 27.43 -20.30 37.40
C PRO A 193 26.23 -19.58 38.05
N SER A 194 26.44 -18.29 38.29
CA SER A 194 25.41 -17.33 38.70
C SER A 194 24.42 -17.09 37.53
N PRO A 195 23.11 -16.94 37.77
CA PRO A 195 22.18 -16.48 36.75
C PRO A 195 22.44 -14.99 36.49
N GLY A 196 22.97 -14.68 35.32
CA GLY A 196 23.09 -13.31 34.84
C GLY A 196 21.79 -12.84 34.19
N TYR A 197 20.98 -12.10 34.94
CA TYR A 197 20.30 -10.90 34.45
C TYR A 197 20.09 -9.96 35.63
N GLN A 198 20.40 -8.68 35.41
CA GLN A 198 20.54 -7.65 36.44
C GLN A 198 19.26 -7.47 37.26
N ASP A 199 19.42 -7.69 38.55
CA ASP A 199 18.57 -7.22 39.63
C ASP A 199 18.28 -5.72 39.49
N LEU A 200 17.00 -5.38 39.30
CA LEU A 200 16.47 -4.12 39.82
C LEU A 200 15.89 -4.46 41.20
N GLY A 201 16.73 -4.29 42.24
CA GLY A 201 16.32 -4.44 43.64
C GLY A 201 15.12 -3.55 43.97
N ARG A 202 14.23 -3.93 44.88
CA ARG A 202 14.55 -4.24 46.28
C ARG A 202 13.39 -4.98 46.96
N SER A 203 13.74 -6.04 47.70
CA SER A 203 13.03 -6.64 48.85
C SER A 203 12.06 -7.82 48.58
N GLY A 204 12.48 -9.02 49.01
CA GLY A 204 11.58 -10.00 49.64
C GLY A 204 11.45 -11.37 48.98
N ALA A 205 12.05 -12.38 49.64
CA ALA A 205 11.77 -13.81 49.55
C ALA A 205 12.20 -14.59 48.29
N VAL A 206 13.13 -15.52 48.54
CA VAL A 206 13.52 -16.65 47.68
C VAL A 206 12.28 -17.45 47.25
N GLY A 207 11.86 -17.32 45.99
CA GLY A 207 10.63 -17.91 45.45
C GLY A 207 10.80 -19.29 44.83
N GLY A 208 10.43 -20.33 45.58
CA GLY A 208 10.23 -21.71 45.10
C GLY A 208 8.84 -21.94 44.46
N GLY A 209 8.36 -21.02 43.63
CA GLY A 209 7.06 -21.16 42.94
C GLY A 209 7.14 -21.96 41.62
N PRO A 210 6.04 -22.63 41.19
CA PRO A 210 5.98 -23.38 39.93
C PRO A 210 6.09 -22.44 38.71
N PHE A 211 6.60 -22.97 37.60
CA PHE A 211 6.63 -22.26 36.32
C PHE A 211 5.20 -22.13 35.77
N CYS A 212 4.90 -21.00 35.16
CA CYS A 212 3.58 -20.68 34.58
C CYS A 212 3.57 -20.74 33.04
N LEU A 213 4.74 -20.75 32.39
CA LEU A 213 4.87 -20.91 30.94
C LEU A 213 6.24 -21.48 30.56
N LEU A 214 6.29 -22.12 29.39
CA LEU A 214 7.51 -22.51 28.69
C LEU A 214 7.80 -21.48 27.60
N SER A 215 8.92 -20.77 27.69
CA SER A 215 9.32 -19.75 26.72
C SER A 215 10.32 -20.33 25.74
N TYR A 216 9.93 -20.39 24.47
CA TYR A 216 10.78 -20.81 23.36
C TYR A 216 11.38 -19.57 22.69
N GLN A 217 12.71 -19.57 22.59
CA GLN A 217 13.45 -18.55 21.86
C GLN A 217 13.31 -18.79 20.35
N VAL A 218 12.95 -17.73 19.63
CA VAL A 218 12.70 -17.76 18.18
C VAL A 218 13.72 -16.87 17.48
N MET A 219 14.42 -17.44 16.51
CA MET A 219 15.29 -16.73 15.59
C MET A 219 14.45 -16.06 14.51
N ARG A 220 14.70 -14.77 14.27
CA ARG A 220 14.17 -14.00 13.15
C ARG A 220 15.20 -14.03 12.02
N GLU A 221 14.86 -14.68 10.92
CA GLU A 221 15.69 -14.76 9.71
C GLU A 221 15.09 -13.86 8.63
N ASP A 222 15.77 -12.77 8.29
CA ASP A 222 15.39 -11.87 7.20
C ASP A 222 15.79 -12.53 5.88
N MET A 223 14.79 -12.96 5.09
CA MET A 223 15.01 -13.59 3.79
C MET A 223 15.22 -12.54 2.69
N ASP A 224 14.42 -11.47 2.74
CA ASP A 224 14.48 -10.29 1.87
C ASP A 224 14.07 -9.05 2.69
N VAL A 225 14.00 -7.88 2.06
CA VAL A 225 13.67 -6.60 2.72
C VAL A 225 12.31 -6.59 3.44
N VAL A 226 11.36 -7.43 3.00
CA VAL A 226 9.96 -7.47 3.48
C VAL A 226 9.49 -8.91 3.79
N SER A 227 10.41 -9.88 3.79
CA SER A 227 10.12 -11.30 3.97
C SER A 227 10.91 -11.82 5.17
N VAL A 228 10.21 -12.40 6.13
CA VAL A 228 10.81 -12.85 7.39
C VAL A 228 10.38 -14.28 7.68
N HIS A 229 11.32 -15.11 8.10
CA HIS A 229 11.04 -16.45 8.58
C HIS A 229 11.39 -16.56 10.06
N PHE A 230 10.50 -17.17 10.84
CA PHE A 230 10.67 -17.33 12.27
C PHE A 230 10.91 -18.81 12.58
N ARG A 231 12.07 -19.14 13.16
CA ARG A 231 12.44 -20.52 13.52
C ARG A 231 12.73 -20.66 15.01
N PRO A 232 12.24 -21.70 15.68
CA PRO A 232 12.73 -22.04 17.02
C PRO A 232 14.21 -22.43 16.95
N LEU A 233 15.02 -22.04 17.95
CA LEU A 233 16.48 -22.20 17.92
C LEU A 233 17.01 -23.65 17.85
N ASP A 234 16.26 -24.66 18.28
CA ASP A 234 16.74 -26.06 18.37
C ASP A 234 15.92 -27.08 17.59
N ARG A 235 14.68 -26.78 17.19
CA ARG A 235 13.78 -27.79 16.59
C ARG A 235 12.78 -27.17 15.62
N VAL A 236 12.45 -27.94 14.59
CA VAL A 236 11.23 -27.70 13.77
C VAL A 236 9.96 -27.86 14.64
N SER A 237 10.06 -28.60 15.76
CA SER A 237 8.96 -28.95 16.66
C SER A 237 9.04 -28.34 18.06
N VAL A 238 7.89 -27.86 18.53
CA VAL A 238 7.63 -27.33 19.86
C VAL A 238 7.02 -28.43 20.72
N LEU A 239 7.58 -28.66 21.91
CA LEU A 239 7.02 -29.60 22.88
C LEU A 239 5.86 -28.94 23.64
N VAL A 240 4.65 -29.46 23.46
CA VAL A 240 3.42 -28.97 24.09
C VAL A 240 3.02 -29.89 25.23
N ARG A 241 2.74 -29.30 26.40
CA ARG A 241 2.33 -30.01 27.61
C ARG A 241 0.94 -29.54 28.08
N SER A 242 0.38 -30.24 29.06
CA SER A 242 -0.91 -29.92 29.68
C SER A 242 -0.79 -29.06 30.93
N ASP A 243 0.34 -29.12 31.63
CA ASP A 243 0.60 -28.40 32.88
C ASP A 243 0.85 -26.91 32.65
N VAL A 244 1.63 -26.56 31.63
CA VAL A 244 1.99 -25.19 31.31
C VAL A 244 1.92 -24.89 29.80
N PRO A 245 1.47 -23.69 29.40
CA PRO A 245 1.45 -23.27 28.00
C PRO A 245 2.87 -23.05 27.46
N SER A 246 3.07 -23.46 26.21
CA SER A 246 4.28 -23.18 25.43
C SER A 246 4.09 -21.93 24.59
N VAL A 247 4.99 -20.96 24.73
CA VAL A 247 4.87 -19.63 24.15
C VAL A 247 6.09 -19.32 23.27
N MET A 248 5.81 -18.83 22.06
CA MET A 248 6.78 -18.27 21.13
C MET A 248 6.45 -16.80 20.85
N ARG A 249 7.49 -15.95 20.78
CA ARG A 249 7.38 -14.53 20.42
C ARG A 249 7.85 -14.32 18.99
N LEU A 250 7.04 -13.64 18.20
CA LEU A 250 7.29 -13.26 16.81
C LEU A 250 7.33 -11.73 16.76
N HIS A 251 8.52 -11.16 16.62
CA HIS A 251 8.69 -9.72 16.62
C HIS A 251 8.55 -9.16 15.20
N LEU A 252 7.55 -8.29 14.97
CA LEU A 252 7.36 -7.55 13.73
C LEU A 252 7.83 -6.10 13.93
N ASN A 253 8.83 -5.69 13.13
CA ASN A 253 9.41 -4.36 13.20
C ASN A 253 8.50 -3.31 12.56
N THR A 254 8.34 -2.18 13.25
CA THR A 254 7.68 -1.00 12.68
C THR A 254 8.45 -0.50 11.45
N GLY A 255 7.73 -0.19 10.38
CA GLY A 255 8.28 0.37 9.13
C GLY A 255 8.92 -0.63 8.15
N MET A 256 9.53 -1.73 8.60
CA MET A 256 10.10 -2.77 7.72
C MET A 256 9.13 -3.91 7.43
N ASP A 257 8.48 -4.42 8.48
CA ASP A 257 7.56 -5.58 8.39
C ASP A 257 6.12 -5.12 8.11
N SER A 258 5.97 -3.88 7.62
CA SER A 258 4.70 -3.24 7.32
C SER A 258 4.25 -3.58 5.90
N GLY A 259 3.03 -4.10 5.75
CA GLY A 259 2.52 -4.55 4.46
C GLY A 259 2.96 -5.99 4.17
N GLY A 260 1.99 -6.91 4.12
CA GLY A 260 2.28 -8.34 3.96
C GLY A 260 1.22 -9.22 4.59
N SER A 261 1.53 -10.50 4.77
CA SER A 261 0.68 -11.48 5.42
C SER A 261 1.50 -12.38 6.34
N LEU A 262 1.15 -12.42 7.63
CA LEU A 262 1.74 -13.34 8.59
C LEU A 262 1.07 -14.70 8.44
N THR A 263 1.86 -15.68 7.99
CA THR A 263 1.43 -17.06 7.79
C THR A 263 1.93 -17.92 8.95
N ILE A 264 1.00 -18.59 9.61
CA ILE A 264 1.25 -19.51 10.72
C ILE A 264 0.66 -20.86 10.32
N SER A 265 1.52 -21.85 10.18
CA SER A 265 1.15 -23.21 9.82
C SER A 265 1.69 -24.18 10.88
N LEU A 266 0.80 -25.02 11.38
CA LEU A 266 1.05 -25.93 12.49
C LEU A 266 0.65 -27.33 12.07
N TRP A 267 1.48 -28.32 12.35
CA TRP A 267 1.18 -29.72 12.06
C TRP A 267 1.72 -30.67 13.14
N ALA A 268 0.99 -31.75 13.37
CA ALA A 268 1.33 -32.76 14.39
C ALA A 268 1.28 -34.18 13.81
N ASN A 269 2.21 -35.04 14.25
CA ASN A 269 2.35 -36.40 13.75
C ASN A 269 1.30 -37.38 14.29
N LYS A 270 0.96 -38.39 13.47
CA LYS A 270 -0.13 -39.38 13.67
C LYS A 270 -0.01 -40.19 14.96
N SER A 271 1.21 -40.40 15.48
CA SER A 271 1.48 -41.26 16.64
C SER A 271 1.39 -40.56 18.01
N VAL A 272 1.12 -39.25 18.04
CA VAL A 272 1.34 -38.43 19.25
C VAL A 272 0.05 -37.86 19.88
N ILE A 273 -1.03 -37.72 19.11
CA ILE A 273 -2.31 -37.19 19.61
C ILE A 273 -3.29 -38.34 19.88
N SER A 274 -3.71 -38.51 21.13
CA SER A 274 -4.75 -39.46 21.54
C SER A 274 -6.15 -38.93 21.21
N ASN A 275 -7.14 -39.81 21.03
CA ASN A 275 -8.51 -39.44 20.65
C ASN A 275 -9.21 -38.47 21.62
N ASN A 276 -8.78 -38.43 22.89
CA ASN A 276 -9.34 -37.55 23.94
C ASN A 276 -8.51 -36.27 24.17
N THR A 277 -7.47 -36.04 23.37
CA THR A 277 -6.55 -34.91 23.53
C THR A 277 -6.69 -33.90 22.40
N LEU A 278 -6.68 -32.62 22.74
CA LEU A 278 -6.74 -31.51 21.79
C LEU A 278 -5.58 -30.56 22.08
N VAL A 279 -4.79 -30.22 21.08
CA VAL A 279 -3.84 -29.11 21.21
C VAL A 279 -4.57 -27.82 20.86
N LYS A 280 -4.75 -26.96 21.86
CA LYS A 280 -5.34 -25.63 21.68
C LYS A 280 -4.23 -24.62 21.43
N ILE A 281 -4.48 -23.73 20.48
CA ILE A 281 -3.52 -22.73 20.03
C ILE A 281 -4.21 -21.37 20.00
N CYS A 282 -3.53 -20.34 20.51
CA CYS A 282 -3.95 -18.96 20.45
C CYS A 282 -2.84 -18.09 19.85
N VAL A 283 -3.20 -17.28 18.87
CA VAL A 283 -2.32 -16.27 18.27
C VAL A 283 -2.84 -14.88 18.64
N ASN A 284 -2.03 -14.12 19.38
CA ASN A 284 -2.41 -12.83 19.94
C ASN A 284 -1.33 -11.78 19.70
N ALA A 285 -1.73 -10.54 19.43
CA ALA A 285 -0.83 -9.39 19.42
C ALA A 285 -0.58 -8.88 20.85
N ALA A 286 0.61 -8.31 21.10
CA ALA A 286 1.06 -7.61 22.30
C ALA A 286 1.15 -8.43 23.63
N SER A 287 0.42 -9.53 23.77
CA SER A 287 0.44 -10.41 24.95
C SER A 287 0.19 -11.87 24.59
N PRO A 288 0.84 -12.84 25.25
CA PRO A 288 0.50 -14.25 25.11
C PRO A 288 -0.78 -14.62 25.85
N PHE A 289 -1.40 -15.71 25.43
CA PHE A 289 -2.56 -16.26 26.10
C PHE A 289 -2.12 -17.37 27.05
N LEU A 290 -2.39 -17.21 28.36
CA LEU A 290 -1.88 -18.13 29.38
C LEU A 290 -2.96 -19.04 30.01
N SER A 291 -4.25 -18.72 29.83
CA SER A 291 -5.36 -19.40 30.52
C SER A 291 -6.17 -20.29 29.58
N PHE A 292 -5.67 -21.49 29.26
CA PHE A 292 -6.39 -22.46 28.44
C PHE A 292 -7.46 -23.21 29.25
N ASN A 293 -8.66 -22.65 29.33
CA ASN A 293 -9.83 -23.32 29.88
C ASN A 293 -10.59 -24.12 28.78
N THR A 294 -11.73 -24.72 29.12
CA THR A 294 -12.56 -25.48 28.17
C THR A 294 -13.20 -24.62 27.08
N SER A 295 -13.51 -23.34 27.33
CA SER A 295 -14.09 -22.37 26.37
C SER A 295 -13.04 -21.48 25.68
N LEU A 296 -12.62 -21.85 24.47
CA LEU A 296 -11.53 -21.19 23.76
C LEU A 296 -11.97 -19.90 23.02
N ASN A 297 -11.81 -18.74 23.67
CA ASN A 297 -12.02 -17.45 23.01
C ASN A 297 -10.71 -16.70 22.67
N CYS A 298 -9.53 -17.21 23.07
CA CYS A 298 -8.22 -16.56 22.88
C CYS A 298 -8.22 -15.05 23.18
N THR A 299 -9.03 -14.62 24.15
CA THR A 299 -9.19 -13.22 24.51
C THR A 299 -8.21 -12.86 25.60
N THR A 300 -7.41 -11.81 25.37
CA THR A 300 -6.50 -11.21 26.36
C THR A 300 -7.11 -9.93 26.93
N ALA A 301 -6.38 -9.18 27.75
CA ALA A 301 -6.87 -7.94 28.33
C ALA A 301 -7.40 -6.93 27.30
N PHE A 302 -6.79 -6.80 26.12
CA PHE A 302 -7.16 -5.80 25.11
C PHE A 302 -7.31 -6.33 23.68
N PHE A 303 -6.85 -7.56 23.41
CA PHE A 303 -6.81 -8.11 22.05
C PHE A 303 -7.63 -9.39 21.94
N GLN A 304 -8.44 -9.46 20.89
CA GLN A 304 -9.11 -10.67 20.47
C GLN A 304 -8.16 -11.48 19.58
N GLY A 305 -7.71 -12.63 20.07
CA GLY A 305 -6.79 -13.51 19.32
C GLY A 305 -7.51 -14.45 18.36
N TYR A 306 -6.70 -15.17 17.59
CA TYR A 306 -7.16 -16.19 16.66
C TYR A 306 -7.06 -17.58 17.30
N PRO A 307 -8.20 -18.26 17.52
CA PRO A 307 -8.21 -19.64 18.01
C PRO A 307 -7.91 -20.64 16.89
N LEU A 308 -6.99 -21.56 17.16
CA LEU A 308 -6.68 -22.71 16.31
C LEU A 308 -6.69 -23.99 17.17
N SER A 309 -6.91 -25.13 16.54
CA SER A 309 -6.86 -26.42 17.24
C SER A 309 -6.29 -27.51 16.35
N LEU A 310 -5.56 -28.44 16.97
CA LEU A 310 -5.09 -29.67 16.34
C LEU A 310 -5.73 -30.85 17.05
N SER A 311 -6.31 -31.75 16.27
CA SER A 311 -6.96 -32.97 16.73
C SER A 311 -6.51 -34.16 15.90
N THR A 312 -6.95 -35.37 16.28
CA THR A 312 -6.69 -36.59 15.50
C THR A 312 -7.25 -36.50 14.08
N VAL A 313 -8.34 -35.74 13.89
CA VAL A 313 -9.05 -35.49 12.62
C VAL A 313 -8.41 -34.34 11.85
N SER A 314 -8.12 -33.22 12.52
CA SER A 314 -7.52 -32.02 11.92
C SER A 314 -6.09 -31.85 12.42
N ARG A 315 -5.14 -32.49 11.74
CA ARG A 315 -3.71 -32.51 12.13
C ARG A 315 -2.91 -31.33 11.61
N LYS A 316 -3.50 -30.48 10.78
CA LYS A 316 -2.89 -29.29 10.22
C LYS A 316 -3.81 -28.11 10.48
N ALA A 317 -3.25 -27.03 11.02
CA ALA A 317 -3.93 -25.76 11.18
C ALA A 317 -3.12 -24.68 10.46
N ASN A 318 -3.79 -23.87 9.65
CA ASN A 318 -3.18 -22.74 8.95
C ASN A 318 -3.94 -21.46 9.29
N LEU A 319 -3.22 -20.40 9.55
CA LEU A 319 -3.74 -19.06 9.78
C LEU A 319 -2.94 -18.07 8.95
N ILE A 320 -3.65 -17.21 8.25
CA ILE A 320 -3.06 -16.11 7.47
C ILE A 320 -3.67 -14.82 8.01
N ILE A 321 -2.84 -13.96 8.56
CA ILE A 321 -3.23 -12.64 9.06
C ILE A 321 -2.74 -11.61 8.04
N PRO A 322 -3.63 -11.06 7.19
CA PRO A 322 -3.24 -10.04 6.25
C PRO A 322 -3.00 -8.72 6.98
N TYR A 323 -1.94 -8.01 6.61
CA TYR A 323 -1.54 -6.73 7.16
C TYR A 323 -1.50 -6.74 8.71
N PRO A 324 -0.71 -7.65 9.33
CA PRO A 324 -0.65 -7.75 10.78
C PRO A 324 -0.17 -6.44 11.39
N GLU A 325 -0.68 -6.11 12.58
CA GLU A 325 -0.17 -4.98 13.37
C GLU A 325 1.33 -5.18 13.65
N THR A 326 2.10 -4.09 13.57
CA THR A 326 3.53 -4.11 13.87
C THR A 326 3.73 -4.09 15.38
N ASP A 327 3.76 -5.29 15.95
CA ASP A 327 3.98 -5.53 17.38
C ASP A 327 4.63 -6.91 17.58
N SER A 328 4.93 -7.26 18.84
CA SER A 328 5.26 -8.62 19.23
C SER A 328 3.99 -9.49 19.22
N TRP A 329 3.94 -10.43 18.29
CA TRP A 329 2.91 -11.46 18.22
C TRP A 329 3.33 -12.67 19.05
N TYR A 330 2.37 -13.29 19.73
CA TYR A 330 2.59 -14.43 20.58
C TYR A 330 1.77 -15.62 20.10
N LEU A 331 2.46 -16.75 19.91
CA LEU A 331 1.85 -18.03 19.60
C LEU A 331 1.92 -18.90 20.86
N SER A 332 0.76 -19.15 21.46
CA SER A 332 0.60 -19.91 22.71
C SER A 332 -0.07 -21.26 22.43
N LEU A 333 0.51 -22.36 22.91
CA LEU A 333 0.00 -23.72 22.72
C LEU A 333 -0.14 -24.44 24.06
N GLN A 334 -1.25 -25.13 24.28
CA GLN A 334 -1.43 -26.01 25.45
C GLN A 334 -2.23 -27.25 25.08
N LEU A 335 -1.83 -28.39 25.65
CA LEU A 335 -2.56 -29.65 25.52
C LEU A 335 -3.74 -29.66 26.49
N VAL A 336 -4.95 -29.89 25.99
CA VAL A 336 -6.18 -29.95 26.80
C VAL A 336 -6.85 -31.30 26.63
N CYS A 337 -7.12 -31.96 27.76
CA CYS A 337 -7.84 -33.24 27.85
C CYS A 337 -9.33 -33.00 28.15
N LEU A 338 -10.22 -33.68 27.41
CA LEU A 338 -11.68 -33.46 27.49
C LEU A 338 -12.37 -34.18 28.65
N GLN A 339 -11.82 -35.30 29.13
CA GLN A 339 -12.49 -36.17 30.11
C GLN A 339 -11.87 -36.14 31.52
N SER A 340 -10.53 -36.03 31.64
CA SER A 340 -9.87 -35.77 32.92
C SER A 340 -8.45 -35.20 32.73
N PRO A 341 -7.95 -34.34 33.64
CA PRO A 341 -6.57 -33.82 33.58
C PRO A 341 -5.49 -34.90 33.83
N GLU A 342 -5.83 -36.02 34.46
CA GLU A 342 -4.91 -37.13 34.77
C GLU A 342 -4.56 -38.00 33.54
N GLU A 343 -5.41 -38.04 32.51
CA GLU A 343 -5.11 -38.73 31.24
C GLU A 343 -3.96 -38.06 30.45
N CYS A 344 -3.75 -36.76 30.66
CA CYS A 344 -2.74 -35.96 29.98
C CYS A 344 -1.30 -36.22 30.50
N GLU A 345 -1.11 -36.93 31.62
CA GLU A 345 0.21 -37.13 32.24
C GLU A 345 1.18 -37.98 31.41
N LYS A 346 0.72 -38.69 30.37
CA LYS A 346 1.52 -39.77 29.75
C LYS A 346 2.20 -39.47 28.42
N SER A 347 2.02 -38.33 27.77
CA SER A 347 2.91 -37.93 26.66
C SER A 347 2.75 -36.47 26.23
N PRO A 348 3.83 -35.67 26.23
CA PRO A 348 3.82 -34.36 25.59
C PRO A 348 3.70 -34.49 24.07
N VAL A 349 3.09 -33.50 23.41
CA VAL A 349 2.88 -33.51 21.96
C VAL A 349 3.91 -32.62 21.27
N LEU A 350 4.60 -33.16 20.27
CA LEU A 350 5.48 -32.37 19.40
C LEU A 350 4.65 -31.77 18.26
N VAL A 351 4.61 -30.44 18.19
CA VAL A 351 3.93 -29.69 17.13
C VAL A 351 4.99 -28.97 16.33
N GLU A 352 5.10 -29.30 15.06
CA GLU A 352 5.98 -28.59 14.16
C GLU A 352 5.33 -27.30 13.66
N THR A 353 6.14 -26.25 13.52
CA THR A 353 5.65 -24.89 13.24
C THR A 353 6.40 -24.29 12.06
N THR A 354 5.64 -23.70 11.13
CA THR A 354 6.17 -22.88 10.05
C THR A 354 5.55 -21.50 10.15
N LEU A 355 6.42 -20.52 10.43
CA LEU A 355 6.04 -19.17 10.81
C LEU A 355 6.77 -18.21 9.88
N SER A 356 6.04 -17.43 9.08
CA SER A 356 6.65 -16.55 8.09
C SER A 356 5.80 -15.33 7.79
N LEU A 357 6.44 -14.18 7.65
CA LEU A 357 5.86 -12.98 7.05
C LEU A 357 6.21 -12.97 5.56
N VAL A 358 5.19 -12.92 4.70
CA VAL A 358 5.35 -12.84 3.25
C VAL A 358 4.78 -11.53 2.70
N PRO A 359 5.43 -10.89 1.72
CA PRO A 359 5.01 -9.58 1.19
C PRO A 359 3.68 -9.63 0.46
N CYS A 360 3.45 -10.67 -0.35
CA CYS A 360 2.18 -10.89 -1.02
C CYS A 360 1.83 -12.37 -0.92
N LEU A 361 0.58 -12.67 -0.56
CA LEU A 361 0.12 -14.04 -0.52
C LEU A 361 0.11 -14.63 -1.94
N ASN A 362 0.81 -15.75 -2.13
CA ASN A 362 0.92 -16.47 -3.41
C ASN A 362 1.29 -15.56 -4.59
N ASP A 363 2.14 -14.54 -4.37
CA ASP A 363 2.53 -13.54 -5.37
C ASP A 363 1.35 -12.86 -6.08
N CYS A 364 0.23 -12.67 -5.36
CA CYS A 364 -1.02 -12.08 -5.88
C CYS A 364 -1.74 -12.95 -6.92
N GLY A 365 -1.39 -14.24 -7.00
CA GLY A 365 -1.97 -15.19 -7.95
C GLY A 365 -1.69 -14.83 -9.42
N PRO A 366 -2.40 -15.47 -10.37
CA PRO A 366 -2.19 -15.25 -11.81
C PRO A 366 -2.74 -13.91 -12.32
N TYR A 367 -3.60 -13.25 -11.53
CA TYR A 367 -4.32 -12.03 -11.92
C TYR A 367 -3.79 -10.77 -11.23
N GLY A 368 -2.67 -10.87 -10.53
CA GLY A 368 -2.02 -9.76 -9.86
C GLY A 368 -0.52 -9.79 -10.05
N GLN A 369 0.14 -8.75 -9.56
CA GLN A 369 1.58 -8.72 -9.42
C GLN A 369 1.93 -8.14 -8.05
N CYS A 370 2.82 -8.83 -7.34
CA CYS A 370 3.35 -8.31 -6.09
C CYS A 370 4.31 -7.15 -6.39
N LEU A 371 4.01 -5.98 -5.82
CA LEU A 371 4.83 -4.79 -5.96
C LEU A 371 5.34 -4.35 -4.58
N LEU A 372 6.62 -4.02 -4.56
CA LEU A 372 7.28 -3.38 -3.43
C LEU A 372 7.22 -1.86 -3.67
N LEU A 373 6.45 -1.16 -2.85
CA LEU A 373 6.17 0.26 -3.01
C LEU A 373 6.94 1.04 -1.94
N ARG A 374 7.53 2.16 -2.36
CA ARG A 374 8.23 3.08 -1.46
C ARG A 374 7.61 4.47 -1.56
N ARG A 375 7.15 5.02 -0.43
CA ARG A 375 6.62 6.39 -0.38
C ARG A 375 7.05 7.09 0.90
N HIS A 376 7.71 8.26 0.77
CA HIS A 376 8.22 9.04 1.91
C HIS A 376 9.06 8.24 2.92
N GLY A 377 9.86 7.27 2.43
CA GLY A 377 10.72 6.44 3.28
C GLY A 377 10.09 5.14 3.78
N TYR A 378 8.76 5.00 3.76
CA TYR A 378 8.08 3.76 4.11
C TYR A 378 8.11 2.77 2.96
N LEU A 379 8.51 1.54 3.27
CA LEU A 379 8.50 0.41 2.36
C LEU A 379 7.30 -0.47 2.73
N TYR A 380 6.51 -0.86 1.73
CA TYR A 380 5.42 -1.79 1.95
C TYR A 380 5.19 -2.62 0.69
N ALA A 381 4.76 -3.86 0.89
CA ALA A 381 4.34 -4.73 -0.19
C ALA A 381 2.83 -4.67 -0.38
N GLY A 382 2.39 -4.84 -1.62
CA GLY A 382 0.97 -4.94 -1.96
C GLY A 382 0.74 -5.50 -3.34
N CYS A 383 -0.47 -6.02 -3.54
CA CYS A 383 -0.88 -6.57 -4.81
C CYS A 383 -1.47 -5.53 -5.76
N SER A 384 -0.93 -5.44 -6.97
CA SER A 384 -1.53 -4.70 -8.08
C SER A 384 -2.36 -5.66 -8.94
N CYS A 385 -3.68 -5.55 -8.82
CA CYS A 385 -4.60 -6.43 -9.54
C CYS A 385 -4.83 -5.99 -10.98
N LYS A 386 -4.92 -6.96 -11.88
CA LYS A 386 -5.09 -6.79 -13.32
C LYS A 386 -6.51 -7.20 -13.75
N ALA A 387 -6.95 -6.74 -14.91
CA ALA A 387 -8.19 -7.18 -15.56
C ALA A 387 -9.46 -7.07 -14.70
N GLY A 388 -9.54 -6.05 -13.84
CA GLY A 388 -10.71 -5.83 -12.98
C GLY A 388 -10.82 -6.78 -11.78
N TRP A 389 -9.82 -7.64 -11.53
CA TRP A 389 -9.74 -8.42 -10.30
C TRP A 389 -9.53 -7.52 -9.09
N ARG A 390 -10.05 -7.94 -7.93
CA ARG A 390 -10.02 -7.18 -6.68
C ARG A 390 -9.54 -8.04 -5.52
N GLY A 391 -9.56 -7.46 -4.33
CA GLY A 391 -9.10 -8.10 -3.10
C GLY A 391 -7.60 -7.92 -2.89
N TRP A 392 -7.17 -8.15 -1.66
CA TRP A 392 -5.79 -7.96 -1.23
C TRP A 392 -4.81 -8.96 -1.86
N SER A 393 -5.30 -10.10 -2.35
CA SER A 393 -4.54 -11.13 -3.09
C SER A 393 -4.96 -11.25 -4.55
N CYS A 394 -5.74 -10.31 -5.09
CA CYS A 394 -6.27 -10.35 -6.47
C CYS A 394 -7.08 -11.61 -6.82
N THR A 395 -7.80 -12.16 -5.85
CA THR A 395 -8.63 -13.37 -5.99
C THR A 395 -10.14 -13.10 -6.05
N ASP A 396 -10.57 -11.84 -5.89
CA ASP A 396 -11.98 -11.47 -6.02
C ASP A 396 -12.32 -11.21 -7.49
N ASN A 397 -13.24 -12.02 -8.01
CA ASN A 397 -13.67 -12.02 -9.41
C ASN A 397 -14.94 -11.18 -9.66
N SER A 398 -15.47 -10.48 -8.64
CA SER A 398 -16.74 -9.75 -8.73
C SER A 398 -16.80 -8.72 -9.85
N THR A 399 -15.67 -8.11 -10.21
CA THR A 399 -15.54 -7.15 -11.31
C THR A 399 -14.53 -7.58 -12.38
N ALA A 400 -14.14 -8.87 -12.38
CA ALA A 400 -13.14 -9.38 -13.32
C ALA A 400 -13.67 -9.35 -14.76
N GLN A 401 -12.86 -8.85 -15.68
CA GLN A 401 -13.15 -8.85 -17.11
C GLN A 401 -12.96 -10.24 -17.69
N SER A 402 -13.87 -10.66 -18.56
CA SER A 402 -13.72 -11.94 -19.25
C SER A 402 -12.56 -11.91 -20.24
N VAL A 403 -11.98 -13.08 -20.53
CA VAL A 403 -10.88 -13.20 -21.52
C VAL A 403 -11.31 -12.69 -22.89
N ALA A 404 -12.57 -12.89 -23.28
CA ALA A 404 -13.13 -12.35 -24.52
C ALA A 404 -13.13 -10.81 -24.54
N GLN A 405 -13.48 -10.17 -23.43
CA GLN A 405 -13.43 -8.70 -23.30
C GLN A 405 -11.99 -8.18 -23.37
N GLN A 406 -11.05 -8.84 -22.68
CA GLN A 406 -9.63 -8.46 -22.72
C GLN A 406 -9.07 -8.53 -24.15
N ARG A 407 -9.37 -9.62 -24.88
CA ARG A 407 -8.94 -9.79 -26.29
C ARG A 407 -9.58 -8.76 -27.21
N MET A 408 -10.87 -8.48 -27.02
CA MET A 408 -11.58 -7.45 -27.80
C MET A 408 -10.97 -6.06 -27.56
N ALA A 409 -10.68 -5.71 -26.30
CA ALA A 409 -10.05 -4.45 -25.94
C ALA A 409 -8.66 -4.31 -26.58
N ALA A 410 -7.83 -5.37 -26.51
CA ALA A 410 -6.52 -5.42 -27.16
C ALA A 410 -6.63 -5.21 -28.67
N LEU A 411 -7.50 -5.95 -29.33
CA LEU A 411 -7.67 -5.87 -30.78
C LEU A 411 -8.19 -4.50 -31.23
N LEU A 412 -9.17 -3.93 -30.52
CA LEU A 412 -9.71 -2.61 -30.87
C LEU A 412 -8.64 -1.52 -30.75
N LEU A 413 -7.89 -1.48 -29.64
CA LEU A 413 -6.86 -0.45 -29.41
C LEU A 413 -5.64 -0.62 -30.33
N THR A 414 -5.27 -1.86 -30.68
CA THR A 414 -4.13 -2.12 -31.55
C THR A 414 -4.48 -1.94 -33.03
N LEU A 415 -5.56 -2.53 -33.51
CA LEU A 415 -5.97 -2.44 -34.92
C LEU A 415 -6.42 -1.02 -35.29
N SER A 416 -6.94 -0.25 -34.32
CA SER A 416 -7.30 1.15 -34.59
C SER A 416 -6.11 2.02 -35.01
N ASN A 417 -4.89 1.68 -34.58
CA ASN A 417 -3.70 2.39 -35.00
C ASN A 417 -3.35 2.19 -36.48
N LEU A 418 -3.81 1.10 -37.11
CA LEU A 418 -3.53 0.84 -38.52
C LEU A 418 -4.17 1.87 -39.46
N MET A 419 -5.11 2.69 -39.00
CA MET A 419 -5.62 3.80 -39.81
C MET A 419 -4.56 4.87 -40.12
N PHE A 420 -3.45 4.91 -39.38
CA PHE A 420 -2.30 5.73 -39.78
C PHE A 420 -1.67 5.29 -41.11
N LEU A 421 -1.95 4.09 -41.62
CA LEU A 421 -1.52 3.69 -42.97
C LEU A 421 -2.04 4.64 -44.06
N ALA A 422 -3.24 5.21 -43.89
CA ALA A 422 -3.80 6.18 -44.83
C ALA A 422 -2.98 7.49 -44.92
N PRO A 423 -2.72 8.23 -43.82
CA PRO A 423 -1.86 9.41 -43.87
C PRO A 423 -0.40 9.06 -44.21
N ILE A 424 0.13 7.89 -43.84
CA ILE A 424 1.48 7.45 -44.24
C ILE A 424 1.58 7.31 -45.76
N THR A 425 0.70 6.50 -46.36
CA THR A 425 0.69 6.26 -47.82
C THR A 425 0.47 7.55 -48.60
N LEU A 426 -0.45 8.40 -48.14
CA LEU A 426 -0.70 9.71 -48.74
C LEU A 426 0.52 10.64 -48.65
N SER A 427 1.21 10.65 -47.51
CA SER A 427 2.41 11.47 -47.31
C SER A 427 3.56 11.00 -48.19
N VAL A 428 3.77 9.69 -48.33
CA VAL A 428 4.77 9.11 -49.24
C VAL A 428 4.44 9.49 -50.69
N TYR A 429 3.18 9.31 -51.11
CA TYR A 429 2.73 9.69 -52.47
C TYR A 429 2.93 11.18 -52.77
N ARG A 430 2.78 12.04 -51.75
CA ARG A 430 2.97 13.50 -51.86
C ARG A 430 4.40 13.96 -51.57
N SER A 431 5.35 13.04 -51.37
CA SER A 431 6.76 13.30 -51.06
C SER A 431 6.99 14.08 -49.75
N LEU A 432 6.09 13.91 -48.78
CA LEU A 432 6.18 14.46 -47.41
C LEU A 432 6.84 13.43 -46.48
N LEU A 433 8.13 13.17 -46.68
CA LEU A 433 8.84 12.05 -46.01
C LEU A 433 9.00 12.25 -44.50
N VAL A 434 9.14 13.48 -44.03
CA VAL A 434 9.25 13.77 -42.58
C VAL A 434 7.94 13.45 -41.89
N GLU A 435 6.82 13.94 -42.44
CA GLU A 435 5.46 13.62 -42.00
C GLU A 435 5.23 12.10 -41.99
N ALA A 436 5.56 11.41 -43.09
CA ALA A 436 5.41 9.96 -43.19
C ALA A 436 6.20 9.20 -42.11
N SER A 437 7.43 9.63 -41.81
CA SER A 437 8.26 9.01 -40.77
C SER A 437 7.66 9.17 -39.36
N VAL A 438 7.10 10.34 -39.06
CA VAL A 438 6.43 10.62 -37.78
C VAL A 438 5.17 9.77 -37.64
N TYR A 439 4.34 9.69 -38.69
CA TYR A 439 3.14 8.87 -38.66
C TYR A 439 3.44 7.38 -38.52
N ALA A 440 4.50 6.89 -39.17
CA ALA A 440 4.96 5.51 -39.02
C ALA A 440 5.47 5.21 -37.60
N TYR A 441 6.24 6.14 -37.02
CA TYR A 441 6.68 6.06 -35.63
C TYR A 441 5.48 5.97 -34.68
N THR A 442 4.51 6.87 -34.83
CA THR A 442 3.31 6.93 -33.99
C THR A 442 2.48 5.65 -34.11
N MET A 443 2.24 5.16 -35.33
CA MET A 443 1.53 3.90 -35.55
C MET A 443 2.21 2.73 -34.83
N PHE A 444 3.53 2.58 -34.99
CA PHE A 444 4.29 1.50 -34.38
C PHE A 444 4.22 1.54 -32.86
N PHE A 445 4.65 2.64 -32.24
CA PHE A 445 4.74 2.72 -30.78
C PHE A 445 3.38 2.73 -30.11
N SER A 446 2.37 3.35 -30.72
CA SER A 446 1.01 3.33 -30.19
C SER A 446 0.39 1.92 -30.21
N THR A 447 0.62 1.17 -31.29
CA THR A 447 0.14 -0.23 -31.39
C THR A 447 0.77 -1.09 -30.29
N PHE A 448 2.09 -1.06 -30.14
CA PHE A 448 2.78 -1.90 -29.15
C PHE A 448 2.57 -1.41 -27.72
N TYR A 449 2.37 -0.11 -27.50
CA TYR A 449 1.95 0.40 -26.20
C TYR A 449 0.60 -0.18 -25.78
N HIS A 450 -0.43 -0.10 -26.63
CA HIS A 450 -1.74 -0.62 -26.27
C HIS A 450 -1.80 -2.15 -26.17
N ALA A 451 -0.96 -2.85 -26.93
CA ALA A 451 -0.77 -4.29 -26.75
C ALA A 451 -0.15 -4.62 -25.38
N CYS A 452 0.74 -3.76 -24.86
CA CYS A 452 1.38 -3.90 -23.55
C CYS A 452 0.49 -3.40 -22.39
N ASP A 453 -0.39 -2.43 -22.64
CA ASP A 453 -1.30 -1.85 -21.64
C ASP A 453 -2.49 -2.75 -21.29
N GLN A 454 -2.77 -3.79 -22.10
CA GLN A 454 -3.86 -4.71 -21.79
C GLN A 454 -3.48 -5.69 -20.66
N PRO A 455 -4.35 -5.86 -19.66
CA PRO A 455 -4.13 -6.83 -18.59
C PRO A 455 -4.47 -8.27 -19.01
N GLY A 456 -3.84 -9.25 -18.35
CA GLY A 456 -4.17 -10.67 -18.46
C GLY A 456 -3.40 -11.40 -19.56
N GLU A 457 -4.06 -12.35 -20.25
CA GLU A 457 -3.43 -13.18 -21.28
C GLU A 457 -3.12 -12.42 -22.59
N ALA A 458 -3.74 -11.26 -22.79
CA ALA A 458 -3.61 -10.48 -24.03
C ALA A 458 -2.42 -9.50 -24.01
N VAL A 459 -1.59 -9.53 -22.97
CA VAL A 459 -0.46 -8.60 -22.82
C VAL A 459 0.70 -8.96 -23.75
N LEU A 460 1.21 -7.97 -24.49
CA LEU A 460 2.41 -8.11 -25.31
C LEU A 460 3.27 -6.85 -25.21
N CYS A 461 4.39 -6.94 -24.50
CA CYS A 461 5.35 -5.85 -24.33
C CYS A 461 6.67 -6.17 -25.05
N ILE A 462 7.02 -5.38 -26.06
CA ILE A 462 8.31 -5.48 -26.76
C ILE A 462 9.44 -4.69 -26.04
N LEU A 463 9.04 -3.75 -25.18
CA LEU A 463 9.88 -2.80 -24.45
C LEU A 463 9.23 -2.54 -23.09
N ASN A 464 9.94 -1.87 -22.17
CA ASN A 464 9.39 -1.48 -20.88
C ASN A 464 8.12 -0.62 -21.06
N TYR A 465 7.12 -0.86 -20.21
CA TYR A 465 5.83 -0.17 -20.25
C TYR A 465 5.98 1.36 -20.26
N ASP A 466 6.80 1.90 -19.36
CA ASP A 466 7.06 3.35 -19.27
C ASP A 466 7.66 3.93 -20.56
N THR A 467 8.53 3.17 -21.23
CA THR A 467 9.14 3.58 -22.49
C THR A 467 8.12 3.57 -23.62
N LEU A 468 7.31 2.51 -23.73
CA LEU A 468 6.25 2.42 -24.74
C LEU A 468 5.22 3.53 -24.57
N GLN A 469 4.79 3.79 -23.34
CA GLN A 469 3.87 4.86 -23.01
C GLN A 469 4.44 6.23 -23.41
N TYR A 470 5.70 6.50 -23.06
CA TYR A 470 6.37 7.74 -23.44
C TYR A 470 6.42 7.92 -24.96
N CYS A 471 6.78 6.87 -25.70
CA CYS A 471 6.86 6.91 -27.15
C CYS A 471 5.49 7.12 -27.82
N ASP A 472 4.42 6.52 -27.29
CA ASP A 472 3.05 6.70 -27.80
C ASP A 472 2.58 8.16 -27.64
N PHE A 473 2.72 8.74 -26.45
CA PHE A 473 2.34 10.14 -26.23
C PHE A 473 3.20 11.09 -27.06
N LEU A 474 4.52 10.89 -27.11
CA LEU A 474 5.42 11.70 -27.93
C LEU A 474 5.04 11.63 -29.41
N GLY A 475 4.82 10.43 -29.94
CA GLY A 475 4.43 10.22 -31.33
C GLY A 475 3.12 10.92 -31.66
N SER A 476 2.09 10.72 -30.84
CA SER A 476 0.77 11.34 -31.03
C SER A 476 0.84 12.87 -31.04
N GLY A 477 1.59 13.48 -30.10
CA GLY A 477 1.78 14.93 -30.05
C GLY A 477 2.54 15.50 -31.24
N VAL A 478 3.65 14.84 -31.58
CA VAL A 478 4.48 15.24 -32.72
C VAL A 478 3.73 15.07 -34.05
N SER A 479 2.91 14.03 -34.20
CA SER A 479 2.02 13.86 -35.36
C SER A 479 1.09 15.05 -35.56
N ILE A 480 0.43 15.52 -34.49
CA ILE A 480 -0.46 16.69 -34.56
C ILE A 480 0.34 17.95 -34.94
N TRP A 481 1.45 18.18 -34.25
CA TRP A 481 2.34 19.33 -34.47
C TRP A 481 2.85 19.40 -35.91
N VAL A 482 3.42 18.31 -36.42
CA VAL A 482 3.96 18.21 -37.78
C VAL A 482 2.87 18.44 -38.82
N THR A 483 1.66 17.91 -38.60
CA THR A 483 0.52 18.10 -39.51
C THR A 483 0.12 19.58 -39.60
N ILE A 484 0.00 20.27 -38.46
CA ILE A 484 -0.36 21.69 -38.42
C ILE A 484 0.71 22.57 -39.06
N LEU A 485 1.99 22.32 -38.77
CA LEU A 485 3.09 23.05 -39.42
C LEU A 485 3.15 22.82 -40.93
N CYS A 486 2.83 21.61 -41.39
CA CYS A 486 2.72 21.29 -42.81
C CYS A 486 1.61 22.10 -43.49
N MET A 487 0.47 22.28 -42.82
CA MET A 487 -0.64 23.13 -43.29
C MET A 487 -0.29 24.63 -43.33
N ALA A 488 0.59 25.10 -42.45
CA ALA A 488 1.05 26.49 -42.43
C ALA A 488 1.91 26.86 -43.66
N ARG A 489 2.47 25.87 -44.38
CA ARG A 489 3.32 26.05 -45.58
C ARG A 489 4.43 27.08 -45.40
N LEU A 490 5.17 26.98 -44.30
CA LEU A 490 6.30 27.86 -43.97
C LEU A 490 7.46 27.71 -44.96
N LYS A 491 8.39 28.67 -44.95
CA LYS A 491 9.70 28.51 -45.63
C LYS A 491 10.42 27.28 -45.08
N ALA A 492 11.14 26.54 -45.93
CA ALA A 492 11.74 25.25 -45.57
C ALA A 492 12.62 25.33 -44.30
N ALA A 493 13.52 26.31 -44.23
CA ALA A 493 14.39 26.50 -43.06
C ALA A 493 13.59 26.69 -41.76
N LEU A 494 12.58 27.58 -41.77
CA LEU A 494 11.74 27.82 -40.59
C LEU A 494 10.88 26.59 -40.22
N LYS A 495 10.37 25.86 -41.21
CA LYS A 495 9.63 24.60 -40.99
C LYS A 495 10.51 23.60 -40.23
N TYR A 496 11.74 23.34 -40.69
CA TYR A 496 12.61 22.36 -40.05
C TYR A 496 13.08 22.79 -38.67
N VAL A 497 13.35 24.08 -38.46
CA VAL A 497 13.68 24.62 -37.13
C VAL A 497 12.51 24.41 -36.16
N LEU A 498 11.28 24.75 -36.55
CA LEU A 498 10.11 24.56 -35.70
C LEU A 498 9.77 23.09 -35.47
N LEU A 499 10.02 22.22 -36.46
CA LEU A 499 9.88 20.77 -36.29
C LEU A 499 10.83 20.25 -35.20
N LEU A 500 12.13 20.51 -35.32
CA LEU A 500 13.14 20.07 -34.34
C LEU A 500 12.92 20.69 -32.96
N LEU A 501 12.63 21.99 -32.90
CA LEU A 501 12.40 22.65 -31.62
C LEU A 501 11.14 22.10 -30.94
N GLY A 502 10.07 21.91 -31.70
CA GLY A 502 8.81 21.34 -31.19
C GLY A 502 9.01 19.93 -30.65
N THR A 503 9.70 19.04 -31.37
CA THR A 503 9.95 17.67 -30.90
C THR A 503 10.78 17.62 -29.62
N LEU A 504 11.80 18.48 -29.48
CA LEU A 504 12.59 18.60 -28.25
C LEU A 504 11.74 19.12 -27.07
N VAL A 505 10.85 20.09 -27.32
CA VAL A 505 9.93 20.59 -26.30
C VAL A 505 8.94 19.52 -25.85
N PHE A 506 8.38 18.73 -26.77
CA PHE A 506 7.53 17.59 -26.40
C PHE A 506 8.28 16.56 -25.56
N ALA A 507 9.49 16.19 -25.97
CA ALA A 507 10.32 15.23 -25.25
C ALA A 507 10.58 15.68 -23.80
N MET A 508 10.95 16.95 -23.60
CA MET A 508 11.16 17.52 -22.27
C MET A 508 9.86 17.60 -21.46
N SER A 509 8.77 18.08 -22.07
CA SER A 509 7.49 18.31 -21.38
C SER A 509 6.87 17.01 -20.89
N LEU A 510 6.98 15.92 -21.66
CA LEU A 510 6.49 14.60 -21.28
C LEU A 510 7.33 13.94 -20.16
N GLN A 511 8.62 14.31 -20.01
CA GLN A 511 9.41 13.86 -18.86
C GLN A 511 9.00 14.54 -17.55
N LEU A 512 8.60 15.82 -17.60
CA LEU A 512 8.17 16.56 -16.42
C LEU A 512 6.83 16.04 -15.87
N ASP A 513 5.83 15.94 -16.74
CA ASP A 513 4.54 15.34 -16.38
C ASP A 513 3.84 14.79 -17.64
N ARG A 514 3.93 13.47 -17.81
CA ARG A 514 3.30 12.76 -18.94
C ARG A 514 1.77 12.80 -18.91
N ARG A 515 1.15 13.06 -17.76
CA ARG A 515 -0.32 13.08 -17.58
C ARG A 515 -0.91 14.49 -17.64
N GLY A 516 -0.05 15.51 -17.62
CA GLY A 516 -0.46 16.90 -17.76
C GLY A 516 -1.02 17.17 -19.15
N ALA A 517 -2.35 17.27 -19.28
CA ALA A 517 -3.00 17.56 -20.57
C ALA A 517 -2.45 18.83 -21.25
N TRP A 518 -2.05 19.83 -20.46
CA TRP A 518 -1.42 21.06 -20.94
C TRP A 518 -0.06 20.84 -21.61
N ASN A 519 0.70 19.82 -21.22
CA ASN A 519 2.01 19.50 -21.81
C ASN A 519 1.87 19.00 -23.25
N MET A 520 0.71 18.41 -23.58
CA MET A 520 0.35 18.02 -24.95
C MET A 520 -0.36 19.14 -25.72
N MET A 521 -1.32 19.81 -25.07
CA MET A 521 -2.15 20.84 -25.72
C MET A 521 -1.39 22.13 -26.02
N GLY A 522 -0.48 22.56 -25.14
CA GLY A 522 0.23 23.83 -25.25
C GLY A 522 1.01 23.99 -26.57
N PRO A 523 1.92 23.05 -26.91
CA PRO A 523 2.61 23.10 -28.20
C PRO A 523 1.64 23.00 -29.39
N CYS A 524 0.64 22.11 -29.35
CA CYS A 524 -0.35 22.01 -30.44
C CYS A 524 -1.12 23.33 -30.67
N LEU A 525 -1.49 24.03 -29.60
CA LEU A 525 -2.10 25.37 -29.65
C LEU A 525 -1.16 26.41 -30.28
N PHE A 526 0.11 26.39 -29.90
CA PHE A 526 1.11 27.27 -30.50
C PHE A 526 1.25 27.04 -32.02
N ALA A 527 1.35 25.78 -32.46
CA ALA A 527 1.39 25.45 -33.88
C ALA A 527 0.12 25.93 -34.62
N PHE A 528 -1.04 25.81 -33.99
CA PHE A 528 -2.31 26.30 -34.56
C PHE A 528 -2.30 27.82 -34.73
N VAL A 529 -1.81 28.58 -33.74
CA VAL A 529 -1.64 30.04 -33.84
C VAL A 529 -0.67 30.42 -34.97
N VAL A 530 0.45 29.70 -35.11
CA VAL A 530 1.40 29.92 -36.22
C VAL A 530 0.73 29.67 -37.57
N MET A 531 -0.08 28.61 -37.70
CA MET A 531 -0.82 28.34 -38.93
C MET A 531 -1.83 29.45 -39.25
N VAL A 532 -2.66 29.85 -38.28
CA VAL A 532 -3.69 30.89 -38.46
C VAL A 532 -3.05 32.22 -38.84
N THR A 533 -2.00 32.65 -38.13
CA THR A 533 -1.29 33.90 -38.42
C THR A 533 -0.71 33.91 -39.84
N MET A 534 -0.11 32.80 -40.29
CA MET A 534 0.40 32.68 -41.65
C MET A 534 -0.69 32.68 -42.71
N TRP A 535 -1.84 32.06 -42.44
CA TRP A 535 -2.98 32.09 -43.34
C TRP A 535 -3.54 33.51 -43.43
N VAL A 536 -3.75 34.20 -42.31
CA VAL A 536 -4.20 35.60 -42.26
C VAL A 536 -3.25 36.53 -43.00
N TYR A 537 -1.93 36.38 -42.77
CA TYR A 537 -0.90 37.15 -43.48
C TYR A 537 -1.01 36.96 -45.01
N ARG A 538 -1.19 35.72 -45.48
CA ARG A 538 -1.37 35.42 -46.90
C ARG A 538 -2.69 35.95 -47.46
N CYS A 539 -3.77 35.87 -46.68
CA CYS A 539 -5.07 36.44 -47.05
C CYS A 539 -4.96 37.95 -47.26
N GLY A 540 -4.30 38.65 -46.33
CA GLY A 540 -4.06 40.09 -46.43
C GLY A 540 -3.20 40.45 -47.64
N HIS A 541 -2.13 39.71 -47.89
CA HIS A 541 -1.22 39.98 -49.01
C HIS A 541 -1.82 39.64 -50.39
N ARG A 542 -2.66 38.60 -50.49
CA ARG A 542 -3.26 38.15 -51.77
C ARG A 542 -4.71 38.63 -51.99
N ARG A 543 -5.31 39.35 -51.05
CA ARG A 543 -6.71 39.84 -51.04
C ARG A 543 -7.80 38.76 -51.23
N HIS A 544 -7.47 37.48 -51.04
CA HIS A 544 -8.39 36.35 -51.10
C HIS A 544 -8.14 35.37 -49.96
N CYS A 545 -9.19 34.72 -49.46
CA CYS A 545 -9.08 33.70 -48.42
C CYS A 545 -8.22 32.52 -48.90
N TYR A 546 -7.19 32.18 -48.14
CA TYR A 546 -6.32 31.03 -48.36
C TYR A 546 -6.82 29.83 -47.54
N PRO A 547 -6.94 28.62 -48.12
CA PRO A 547 -6.72 28.25 -49.53
C PRO A 547 -7.87 28.67 -50.47
N THR A 548 -7.52 28.97 -51.72
CA THR A 548 -8.40 29.66 -52.70
C THR A 548 -9.46 28.78 -53.37
N SER A 549 -9.40 27.46 -53.22
CA SER A 549 -10.34 26.53 -53.87
C SER A 549 -11.46 26.09 -52.92
N TRP A 550 -12.71 26.41 -53.25
CA TRP A 550 -13.90 25.96 -52.50
C TRP A 550 -14.01 24.43 -52.43
N GLN A 551 -13.61 23.71 -53.48
CA GLN A 551 -13.57 22.24 -53.48
C GLN A 551 -12.64 21.70 -52.38
N ARG A 552 -11.52 22.37 -52.12
CA ARG A 552 -10.60 21.98 -51.05
C ARG A 552 -11.19 22.21 -49.67
N TRP A 553 -11.98 23.26 -49.50
CA TRP A 553 -12.70 23.51 -48.26
C TRP A 553 -13.74 22.41 -47.98
N VAL A 554 -14.59 22.12 -48.96
CA VAL A 554 -15.70 21.17 -48.79
C VAL A 554 -15.25 19.72 -48.70
N PHE A 555 -14.31 19.28 -49.53
CA PHE A 555 -13.96 17.85 -49.60
C PHE A 555 -12.77 17.44 -48.71
N PHE A 556 -11.99 18.38 -48.20
CA PHE A 556 -10.78 18.06 -47.43
C PHE A 556 -10.74 18.78 -46.07
N LEU A 557 -10.77 20.11 -46.04
CA LEU A 557 -10.58 20.84 -44.80
C LEU A 557 -11.76 20.70 -43.83
N LEU A 558 -13.00 20.88 -44.28
CA LEU A 558 -14.18 20.76 -43.42
C LEU A 558 -14.34 19.34 -42.85
N PRO A 559 -14.22 18.25 -43.63
CA PRO A 559 -14.21 16.90 -43.09
C PRO A 559 -13.08 16.67 -42.08
N GLY A 560 -11.85 17.10 -42.39
CA GLY A 560 -10.71 16.93 -41.49
C GLY A 560 -10.86 17.69 -40.16
N ILE A 561 -11.29 18.95 -40.21
CA ILE A 561 -11.54 19.77 -39.01
C ILE A 561 -12.69 19.18 -38.18
N SER A 562 -13.76 18.73 -38.84
CA SER A 562 -14.89 18.07 -38.17
C SER A 562 -14.43 16.83 -37.41
N MET A 563 -13.68 15.93 -38.05
CA MET A 563 -13.13 14.73 -37.42
C MET A 563 -12.23 15.07 -36.23
N ALA A 564 -11.33 16.05 -36.37
CA ALA A 564 -10.45 16.50 -35.27
C ALA A 564 -11.25 17.08 -34.09
N THR A 565 -12.31 17.85 -34.37
CA THR A 565 -13.17 18.45 -33.34
C THR A 565 -13.94 17.37 -32.56
N VAL A 566 -14.48 16.36 -33.26
CA VAL A 566 -15.15 15.22 -32.63
C VAL A 566 -14.15 14.41 -31.80
N ALA A 567 -12.93 14.16 -32.30
CA ALA A 567 -11.90 13.46 -31.54
C ALA A 567 -11.58 14.18 -30.22
N ILE A 568 -11.34 15.49 -30.26
CA ILE A 568 -11.07 16.29 -29.06
C ILE A 568 -12.26 16.25 -28.10
N SER A 569 -13.49 16.33 -28.62
CA SER A 569 -14.71 16.27 -27.80
C SER A 569 -14.84 14.93 -27.08
N ILE A 570 -14.63 13.81 -27.77
CA ILE A 570 -14.64 12.47 -27.16
C ILE A 570 -13.61 12.37 -26.04
N TYR A 571 -12.39 12.85 -26.30
CA TYR A 571 -11.29 12.82 -25.33
C TYR A 571 -11.59 13.68 -24.09
N ALA A 572 -12.19 14.85 -24.27
CA ALA A 572 -12.44 15.79 -23.18
C ALA A 572 -13.66 15.44 -22.32
N SER A 573 -14.73 14.85 -22.89
CA SER A 573 -16.02 14.74 -22.20
C SER A 573 -16.62 13.33 -22.13
N MET A 574 -16.20 12.38 -22.99
CA MET A 574 -16.86 11.06 -23.09
C MET A 574 -16.03 9.90 -22.53
N MET A 575 -14.73 10.13 -22.32
CA MET A 575 -13.78 9.09 -21.91
C MET A 575 -13.91 8.77 -20.42
N THR A 576 -14.22 7.52 -20.10
CA THR A 576 -14.29 6.97 -18.73
C THR A 576 -13.46 5.69 -18.65
N SER A 577 -13.17 5.19 -17.45
CA SER A 577 -12.42 3.94 -17.28
C SER A 577 -13.13 2.72 -17.88
N GLY A 578 -14.47 2.70 -17.88
CA GLY A 578 -15.26 1.58 -18.38
C GLY A 578 -15.40 1.51 -19.90
N ASN A 579 -15.43 2.66 -20.58
CA ASN A 579 -15.57 2.76 -22.04
C ASN A 579 -14.26 3.17 -22.75
N TYR A 580 -13.13 3.15 -22.03
CA TYR A 580 -11.83 3.60 -22.51
C TYR A 580 -11.45 2.96 -23.85
N TYR A 581 -11.47 1.63 -23.94
CA TYR A 581 -11.01 0.93 -25.13
C TYR A 581 -11.89 1.20 -26.37
N TYR A 582 -13.16 1.56 -26.21
CA TYR A 582 -14.02 2.01 -27.32
C TYR A 582 -13.73 3.45 -27.71
N THR A 583 -13.82 4.36 -26.74
CA THR A 583 -13.70 5.81 -26.98
C THR A 583 -12.32 6.18 -27.47
N HIS A 584 -11.28 5.56 -26.91
CA HIS A 584 -9.91 5.74 -27.35
C HIS A 584 -9.71 5.16 -28.76
N SER A 585 -10.13 3.93 -29.06
CA SER A 585 -10.02 3.39 -30.43
C SER A 585 -10.68 4.28 -31.49
N ILE A 586 -11.85 4.86 -31.19
CA ILE A 586 -12.51 5.85 -32.07
C ILE A 586 -11.67 7.13 -32.21
N TRP A 587 -11.06 7.60 -31.12
CA TRP A 587 -10.14 8.74 -31.17
C TRP A 587 -8.96 8.48 -32.13
N HIS A 588 -8.36 7.28 -32.14
CA HIS A 588 -7.28 6.93 -33.08
C HIS A 588 -7.78 7.01 -34.54
N MET A 589 -8.95 6.41 -34.82
CA MET A 589 -9.58 6.47 -36.16
C MET A 589 -9.78 7.92 -36.63
N LEU A 590 -10.39 8.75 -35.78
CA LEU A 590 -10.74 10.12 -36.12
C LEU A 590 -9.51 11.00 -36.28
N LEU A 591 -8.51 10.84 -35.41
CA LEU A 591 -7.27 11.62 -35.50
C LEU A 591 -6.49 11.24 -36.76
N ALA A 592 -6.23 9.95 -37.00
CA ALA A 592 -5.53 9.48 -38.20
C ALA A 592 -6.29 9.88 -39.48
N GLY A 593 -7.62 9.70 -39.51
CA GLY A 593 -8.45 10.14 -40.62
C GLY A 593 -8.38 11.65 -40.85
N SER A 594 -8.43 12.46 -39.78
CA SER A 594 -8.29 13.92 -39.90
C SER A 594 -6.96 14.31 -40.54
N THR A 595 -5.86 13.65 -40.16
CA THR A 595 -4.54 13.94 -40.73
C THR A 595 -4.50 13.65 -42.23
N ALA A 596 -5.11 12.55 -42.69
CA ALA A 596 -5.19 12.22 -44.12
C ALA A 596 -5.91 13.30 -44.94
N PHE A 597 -6.99 13.87 -44.42
CA PHE A 597 -7.73 14.95 -45.09
C PHE A 597 -7.02 16.31 -45.02
N LEU A 598 -6.35 16.62 -43.91
CA LEU A 598 -5.73 17.92 -43.66
C LEU A 598 -4.40 18.12 -44.40
N LEU A 599 -3.71 17.03 -44.78
CA LEU A 599 -2.45 17.11 -45.50
C LEU A 599 -2.58 17.96 -46.77
N PRO A 600 -1.64 18.89 -47.06
CA PRO A 600 -1.67 19.68 -48.28
C PRO A 600 -1.32 18.84 -49.51
N PRO A 601 -1.81 19.22 -50.71
CA PRO A 601 -1.38 18.61 -51.95
C PRO A 601 0.08 18.97 -52.23
N ARG A 602 0.74 18.11 -53.02
CA ARG A 602 2.12 18.27 -53.47
C ARG A 602 2.33 19.61 -54.16
N ASP A 603 3.46 20.25 -53.89
CA ASP A 603 3.85 21.45 -54.61
C ASP A 603 4.28 21.08 -56.04
N LYS A 604 3.67 21.75 -57.04
CA LYS A 604 3.80 21.46 -58.48
C LYS A 604 5.23 21.52 -59.04
N HIS A 605 6.23 21.92 -58.24
CA HIS A 605 7.63 22.10 -58.65
C HIS A 605 8.58 20.96 -58.25
N THR A 606 8.08 19.86 -57.70
CA THR A 606 8.92 18.69 -57.39
C THR A 606 8.52 17.52 -58.27
N GLU A 607 9.42 17.04 -59.13
CA GLU A 607 9.18 15.82 -59.91
C GLU A 607 9.22 14.56 -59.03
N PRO A 608 8.47 13.49 -59.38
CA PRO A 608 8.19 12.36 -58.49
C PRO A 608 9.43 11.67 -57.97
N TRP A 609 10.39 11.34 -58.83
CA TRP A 609 11.69 10.77 -58.49
C TRP A 609 12.61 11.01 -59.69
N ALA A 610 13.45 12.03 -59.65
CA ALA A 610 14.62 12.08 -60.53
C ALA A 610 15.74 11.22 -59.93
N CYS A 611 15.46 9.94 -59.65
CA CYS A 611 16.53 8.97 -59.49
C CYS A 611 16.98 8.59 -60.89
N SER A 612 17.82 9.45 -61.47
CA SER A 612 18.52 9.12 -62.71
C SER A 612 19.40 7.90 -62.41
N GLN A 613 19.05 6.76 -62.98
CA GLN A 613 20.00 5.69 -63.23
C GLN A 613 21.13 6.27 -64.08
N LYS A 614 22.20 6.71 -63.44
CA LYS A 614 23.53 6.83 -64.03
C LYS A 614 24.56 6.82 -62.89
N LEU A 615 24.89 5.61 -62.43
CA LEU A 615 26.23 5.37 -61.91
C LEU A 615 27.20 5.52 -63.08
N THR A 616 27.75 6.72 -63.25
CA THR A 616 29.04 6.96 -63.90
C THR A 616 29.48 8.36 -63.52
N CYS A 617 30.65 8.43 -62.88
CA CYS A 617 31.27 9.64 -62.36
C CYS A 617 31.27 10.79 -63.38
N HIS A 618 30.51 11.84 -63.11
CA HIS A 618 30.93 13.21 -63.42
C HIS A 618 30.27 14.19 -62.48
N TYR A 619 31.09 15.02 -61.84
CA TYR A 619 30.66 16.07 -60.93
C TYR A 619 29.67 17.00 -61.64
N GLN A 620 28.44 17.06 -61.14
CA GLN A 620 27.48 18.08 -61.53
C GLN A 620 27.10 18.86 -60.28
N ILE A 621 27.65 20.08 -60.18
CA ILE A 621 27.28 21.07 -59.17
C ILE A 621 25.76 21.19 -59.18
N CYS A 622 25.12 20.82 -58.07
CA CYS A 622 23.70 20.96 -57.87
C CYS A 622 23.33 22.42 -58.08
N LYS A 623 22.39 22.64 -59.01
CA LYS A 623 21.83 23.95 -59.33
C LYS A 623 21.21 24.52 -58.04
N ASN A 624 21.85 25.55 -57.50
CA ASN A 624 21.37 26.27 -56.33
C ASN A 624 19.99 26.83 -56.65
N HIS A 625 18.96 26.47 -55.87
CA HIS A 625 17.66 27.11 -55.98
C HIS A 625 17.87 28.58 -55.62
N GLN A 626 17.80 29.45 -56.62
CA GLN A 626 17.83 30.90 -56.49
C GLN A 626 16.86 31.33 -55.38
N GLU A 627 17.41 31.80 -54.27
CA GLU A 627 16.72 32.66 -53.34
C GLU A 627 16.34 33.93 -54.11
N GLU A 628 15.03 34.18 -54.28
CA GLU A 628 14.54 35.50 -54.67
C GLU A 628 14.84 36.47 -53.51
N LEU A 629 16.01 37.10 -53.56
CA LEU A 629 16.24 38.42 -52.98
C LEU A 629 15.34 39.41 -53.73
N TYR A 630 14.16 39.71 -53.17
CA TYR A 630 13.55 41.00 -53.43
C TYR A 630 14.31 42.04 -52.59
N THR A 631 15.24 42.72 -53.24
CA THR A 631 15.82 43.97 -52.79
C THR A 631 14.70 45.01 -52.65
N VAL A 632 14.52 45.54 -51.44
CA VAL A 632 13.93 46.86 -51.25
C VAL A 632 15.06 47.86 -51.44
N THR A 633 15.13 48.42 -52.65
CA THR A 633 15.22 49.86 -52.96
C THR A 633 14.73 50.04 -54.38
#